data_AF-A0A3N5U9N9-F1
#
_entry.id   AF-A0A3N5U9N9-F1
#
_cell.length_a   1.000
_cell.length_b   1.000
_cell.length_c   1.000
_cell.angle_alpha   90.00
_cell.angle_beta   90.00
_cell.angle_gamma   90.00
#
_symmetry.space_group_name_H-M   'P 1'
#
loop_
_entity.id
_entity.type
_entity.pdbx_description
1 polymer ?
#
loop_
_entity_poly.entity_id
_entity_poly.type
_entity_poly.pdbx_seq_one_letter_code
_entity_poly.pdbx_strand_id
1 'polypeptide(L)' 'MSALATIWWEIKRGSVLGFTVLFLFLFAAALAEMIAPYDPADQDITKALKPPVVMEGGSMDHILGTDELG' A
#
# COMPACT_ATOMS: atom_id res chain seq x y z
N MET A 1 12.64 -26.61 -29.56
CA MET A 1 12.34 -26.69 -28.11
C MET A 1 11.04 -27.48 -27.95
N SER A 2 10.96 -28.42 -27.00
CA SER A 2 9.74 -29.22 -26.79
C SER A 2 8.61 -28.37 -26.21
N ALA A 3 7.35 -28.69 -26.53
CA ALA A 3 6.17 -27.95 -26.06
C ALA A 3 6.12 -27.83 -24.52
N LEU A 4 6.60 -28.85 -23.81
CA LEU A 4 6.70 -28.87 -22.34
C LEU A 4 7.68 -27.82 -21.80
N ALA A 5 8.78 -27.56 -22.49
CA ALA A 5 9.77 -26.56 -22.06
C ALA A 5 9.21 -25.13 -22.17
N THR A 6 8.41 -24.84 -23.20
CA THR A 6 7.76 -23.54 -23.37
C THR A 6 6.71 -23.30 -22.29
N ILE A 7 5.84 -24.30 -22.02
CA ILE A 7 4.81 -24.22 -20.97
C ILE A 7 5.45 -24.01 -19.59
N TRP A 8 6.51 -24.76 -19.28
CA TRP A 8 7.24 -24.61 -18.02
C TRP A 8 7.87 -23.22 -17.84
N TRP A 9 8.38 -22.64 -18.93
CA TRP A 9 8.97 -21.29 -18.91
C TRP A 9 7.92 -20.19 -18.67
N GLU A 10 6.75 -20.30 -19.30
CA GLU A 10 5.66 -19.35 -19.09
C GLU A 10 5.07 -19.42 -17.68
N ILE A 11 4.88 -20.64 -17.15
CA ILE A 11 4.42 -20.84 -15.77
C ILE A 11 5.39 -20.20 -14.78
N LYS A 12 6.70 -20.46 -14.88
CA LYS A 12 7.68 -19.84 -13.98
C LYS A 12 7.62 -18.32 -14.02
N ARG A 13 7.48 -17.73 -15.20
CA ARG A 13 7.44 -16.26 -15.38
C ARG A 13 6.18 -15.65 -14.77
N GLY A 14 5.02 -16.30 -14.91
CA GLY A 14 3.78 -15.90 -14.25
C GLY A 14 3.80 -16.11 -12.73
N SER A 15 4.43 -17.19 -12.26
CA SER A 15 4.58 -17.51 -10.84
C SER A 15 5.46 -16.51 -10.09
N VAL A 16 6.46 -15.91 -10.74
CA VAL A 16 7.30 -14.87 -10.11
C VAL A 16 6.48 -13.63 -9.77
N LEU A 17 5.53 -13.22 -10.61
CA LEU A 17 4.68 -12.06 -10.33
C LEU A 17 3.78 -12.33 -9.11
N GLY A 18 3.10 -13.48 -9.10
CA GLY A 18 2.24 -13.87 -7.97
C GLY A 18 3.03 -14.01 -6.66
N PHE A 19 4.20 -14.65 -6.71
CA PHE A 19 5.08 -14.76 -5.55
C PHE A 19 5.57 -13.39 -5.08
N THR A 20 5.96 -12.50 -5.98
CA THR A 20 6.39 -11.14 -5.65
C THR A 20 5.29 -10.36 -4.93
N VAL A 21 4.05 -10.40 -5.45
CA VAL A 21 2.91 -9.72 -4.81
C VAL A 21 2.64 -10.28 -3.42
N LEU A 22 2.62 -11.60 -3.27
CA LEU A 22 2.44 -12.25 -1.96
C LEU A 22 3.56 -11.89 -0.99
N PHE A 23 4.81 -11.92 -1.45
CA PHE A 23 5.97 -11.55 -0.66
C PHE A 23 5.89 -10.09 -0.17
N LEU A 24 5.45 -9.16 -1.03
CA LEU A 24 5.24 -7.76 -0.63
C LEU A 24 4.17 -7.62 0.46
N PHE A 25 3.07 -8.37 0.39
CA PHE A 25 2.06 -8.37 1.46
C PHE A 25 2.60 -8.92 2.78
N LEU A 26 3.33 -10.04 2.75
CA LEU A 26 3.94 -10.60 3.94
C LEU A 26 4.96 -9.64 4.57
N PHE A 27 5.76 -8.99 3.72
CA PHE A 27 6.73 -7.99 4.16
C PHE A 27 6.06 -6.76 4.77
N ALA A 28 5.00 -6.24 4.14
CA ALA A 28 4.22 -5.12 4.67
C ALA A 28 3.56 -5.47 6.01
N ALA A 29 3.03 -6.70 6.15
CA ALA A 29 2.44 -7.16 7.41
C ALA A 29 3.48 -7.30 8.52
N ALA A 30 4.67 -7.84 8.22
CA ALA A 30 5.75 -7.98 9.19
C ALA A 30 6.32 -6.63 9.66
N LEU A 31 6.24 -5.60 8.81
CA LEU A 31 6.69 -4.25 9.10
C LEU A 31 5.53 -3.27 9.37
N ALA A 32 4.33 -3.77 9.70
CA ALA A 32 3.14 -2.94 9.85
C ALA A 32 3.34 -1.83 10.89
N GLU A 33 3.90 -2.15 12.06
CA GLU A 33 4.16 -1.18 13.13
C GLU A 33 5.16 -0.08 12.75
N MET A 34 6.03 -0.33 11.75
CA MET A 34 6.98 0.69 11.26
C MET A 34 6.41 1.51 10.10
N ILE A 35 5.61 0.88 9.23
CA ILE A 35 5.04 1.51 8.03
C ILE A 35 3.79 2.34 8.40
N ALA A 36 2.93 1.79 9.25
CA ALA A 36 1.69 2.38 9.72
C ALA A 36 1.60 2.22 11.25
N PRO A 37 2.32 3.06 12.01
CA PRO A 37 2.39 2.96 13.48
C PRO A 37 1.10 3.36 14.20
N TYR A 38 0.13 3.96 13.49
CA TYR A 38 -1.12 4.46 14.06
C TYR A 38 -2.24 3.43 13.89
N ASP A 39 -3.12 3.33 14.89
CA ASP A 39 -4.28 2.44 14.83
C ASP A 39 -5.27 2.93 13.76
N PRO A 40 -5.63 2.11 12.75
CA PRO A 40 -6.61 2.52 11.73
C PRO A 40 -8.03 2.75 12.29
N ALA A 41 -8.32 2.29 13.50
CA ALA A 41 -9.59 2.55 14.17
C ALA A 41 -9.63 3.91 14.90
N ASP A 42 -8.48 4.54 15.13
CA ASP A 42 -8.40 5.87 15.77
C ASP A 42 -8.65 6.97 14.73
N GLN A 43 -9.92 7.34 14.58
CA GLN A 43 -10.40 8.32 13.61
C GLN A 43 -10.82 9.64 14.27
N ASP A 44 -10.56 10.78 13.60
CA ASP A 44 -10.88 12.11 14.09
C ASP A 44 -11.63 12.94 13.03
N ILE A 45 -12.96 12.87 13.07
CA ILE A 45 -13.85 13.58 12.14
C ILE A 45 -13.68 15.11 12.16
N THR A 46 -13.05 15.69 13.20
CA THR A 46 -12.76 17.14 13.23
C THR A 46 -11.65 17.51 12.24
N LYS A 47 -10.86 16.51 11.84
CA LYS A 47 -9.82 16.60 10.81
C LYS A 47 -10.29 16.10 9.46
N ALA A 48 -11.57 15.79 9.26
CA ALA A 48 -12.04 15.37 7.95
C ALA A 48 -11.87 16.47 6.87
N LEU A 49 -11.61 16.05 5.64
CA LEU A 49 -11.56 16.88 4.43
C LEU A 49 -10.61 18.09 4.51
N LYS A 50 -9.47 17.94 5.19
CA LYS A 50 -8.40 18.94 5.18
C LYS A 50 -7.68 18.90 3.84
N PRO A 51 -7.33 20.07 3.29
CA PRO A 51 -6.67 20.13 2.00
C PRO A 51 -5.20 19.67 2.10
N PRO A 52 -4.56 19.30 0.98
CA PRO A 52 -3.13 19.00 0.93
C PRO A 52 -2.30 20.22 1.30
N VAL A 53 -1.05 19.99 1.70
CA VAL A 53 -0.15 21.02 2.25
C VAL A 53 0.13 22.21 1.31
N VAL A 54 -0.06 22.02 0.01
CA VAL A 54 0.17 23.05 -1.02
C VAL A 54 -0.96 24.09 -1.08
N MET A 55 -2.12 23.78 -0.50
CA MET A 55 -3.30 24.63 -0.50
C MET A 55 -3.44 25.39 0.82
N GLU A 56 -4.18 26.49 0.79
CA GLU A 56 -4.47 27.28 1.99
C GLU A 56 -5.23 26.43 3.02
N GLY A 57 -4.73 26.40 4.26
CA GLY A 57 -5.27 25.56 5.34
C GLY A 57 -4.74 24.11 5.38
N GLY A 58 -3.77 23.75 4.52
CA GLY A 58 -3.07 22.46 4.58
C GLY A 58 -2.05 22.38 5.72
N SER A 59 -1.78 21.17 6.20
CA SER A 59 -0.80 20.90 7.28
C SER A 59 0.30 19.95 6.81
N MET A 60 1.47 20.04 7.43
CA MET A 60 2.55 19.06 7.27
C MET A 60 2.24 17.73 7.95
N ASP A 61 1.29 17.71 8.91
CA ASP A 61 0.85 16.48 9.57
C ASP A 61 0.22 15.50 8.56
N HIS A 62 -0.51 16.05 7.58
CA HIS A 62 -1.16 15.29 6.51
C HIS A 62 -0.80 15.94 5.17
N ILE A 63 0.36 15.57 4.62
CA ILE A 63 0.93 16.17 3.39
C ILE A 63 -0.09 16.17 2.23
N LEU A 64 -0.86 15.09 2.12
CA LEU A 64 -1.87 14.89 1.07
C LEU A 64 -3.27 15.37 1.45
N GLY A 65 -3.45 15.89 2.67
CA GLY A 65 -4.77 16.15 3.25
C GLY A 65 -5.36 14.91 3.92
N THR A 66 -6.64 14.99 4.27
CA THR A 66 -7.39 13.96 5.01
C THR A 66 -8.69 13.63 4.30
N ASP A 67 -9.27 12.46 4.62
CA ASP A 67 -10.52 11.97 4.01
C ASP A 67 -11.76 12.25 4.88
N GLU A 68 -12.84 11.49 4.69
CA GLU A 68 -14.09 11.65 5.46
C GLU A 68 -14.01 11.19 6.92
N LEU A 69 -13.00 10.38 7.28
CA LEU A 69 -12.78 9.86 8.62
C LEU A 69 -11.74 10.68 9.40
N GLY A 70 -10.97 11.51 8.67
CA GLY A 70 -9.90 12.35 9.22
C GLY A 70 -8.56 11.65 9.10
#